data_AF-A0A368BWW7-F1
#
_entry.id   AF-A0A368BWW7-F1
#
_cell.length_a   1.000
_cell.length_b   1.000
_cell.length_c   1.000
_cell.angle_alpha   90.00
_cell.angle_beta   90.00
_cell.angle_gamma   90.00
#
_symmetry.space_group_name_H-M   'P 1'
#
loop_
_entity.id
_entity.type
_entity.pdbx_description
1 polymer ?
#
loop_
_entity_poly.entity_id
_entity_poly.type
_entity_poly.pdbx_seq_one_letter_code
_entity_poly.pdbx_strand_id
1 'polypeptide(L)'
;MFSKSLKPEEVINFLKKNPDFFIEYPDAIESLEIKHESGEAVSFIEKQVQLIKAKNLETSTKLKEFIINAKENEILFLKIKKLIGIILNSEDLERLLTSTENFFEKELGSEKCKIFFFTQDDLFKVSDGRVIQPEIATPVFSSIFKTKNIYLGGISNNVASLTFGAKAGFQESAICKLNSKEVAGILILGSSSQQKYTPDQDTLFLNFVLEVLSHQIDKLIEVRN
;
A
#
# COMPACT_ATOMS: atom_id res chain seq x y z
N MET A 1 1.87 59.33 -38.05
CA MET A 1 3.15 59.63 -38.70
C MET A 1 4.18 60.02 -37.63
N PHE A 2 5.06 59.10 -37.23
CA PHE A 2 6.37 59.43 -36.66
C PHE A 2 7.32 58.26 -36.93
N SER A 3 7.79 58.14 -38.17
CA SER A 3 8.96 57.32 -38.50
C SER A 3 10.21 58.14 -38.21
N LYS A 4 10.61 58.22 -36.94
CA LYS A 4 12.00 58.56 -36.61
C LYS A 4 12.79 57.26 -36.70
N SER A 5 13.49 57.07 -37.81
CA SER A 5 14.51 56.03 -37.92
C SER A 5 15.61 56.36 -36.90
N LEU A 6 15.55 55.73 -35.73
CA LEU A 6 16.62 55.80 -34.74
C LEU A 6 17.86 55.16 -35.35
N LYS A 7 18.98 55.87 -35.34
CA LYS A 7 20.23 55.28 -35.80
C LYS A 7 20.67 54.22 -34.79
N PRO A 8 21.29 53.11 -35.23
CA PRO A 8 21.75 52.06 -34.33
C PRO A 8 22.62 52.58 -33.17
N GLU A 9 23.45 53.57 -33.44
CA GLU A 9 24.31 54.22 -32.43
C GLU A 9 23.53 54.90 -31.30
N GLU A 10 22.36 55.46 -31.60
CA GLU A 10 21.50 56.12 -30.62
C GLU A 10 20.84 55.10 -29.69
N VAL A 11 20.42 53.96 -30.25
CA VAL A 11 19.85 52.82 -29.49
C VAL A 11 20.91 52.21 -28.58
N ILE A 12 22.14 52.02 -29.09
CA ILE A 12 23.26 51.48 -28.31
C ILE A 12 23.62 52.44 -27.15
N ASN A 13 23.71 53.74 -27.41
CA ASN A 13 24.01 54.72 -26.35
C ASN A 13 22.89 54.80 -25.31
N PHE A 14 21.64 54.65 -25.73
CA PHE A 14 20.50 54.62 -24.83
C PHE A 14 20.55 53.41 -23.88
N LEU A 15 20.79 52.20 -24.42
CA LEU A 15 20.89 50.99 -23.60
C LEU A 15 22.12 51.02 -22.68
N LYS A 16 23.25 51.59 -23.12
CA LYS A 16 24.44 51.75 -22.25
C LYS A 16 24.22 52.69 -21.07
N LYS A 17 23.41 53.73 -21.25
CA LYS A 17 23.09 54.70 -20.18
C LYS A 17 21.98 54.20 -19.25
N ASN A 18 21.23 53.17 -19.64
CA ASN A 18 20.12 52.61 -18.88
C ASN A 18 20.31 51.08 -18.76
N PRO A 19 21.26 50.61 -17.92
CA PRO A 19 21.58 49.18 -17.80
C PRO A 19 20.41 48.34 -17.28
N ASP A 20 19.52 48.95 -16.49
CA ASP A 20 18.36 48.29 -15.89
C ASP A 20 17.13 48.27 -16.81
N PHE A 21 17.22 48.81 -18.02
CA PHE A 21 16.11 48.96 -18.96
C PHE A 21 15.34 47.66 -19.20
N PHE A 22 16.04 46.54 -19.31
CA PHE A 22 15.43 45.23 -19.54
C PHE A 22 14.85 44.59 -18.27
N ILE A 23 15.19 45.11 -17.09
CA ILE A 23 14.59 44.72 -15.82
C ILE A 23 13.25 45.46 -15.65
N GLU A 24 13.22 46.74 -16.02
CA GLU A 24 12.02 47.57 -15.94
C GLU A 24 10.99 47.28 -17.04
N TYR A 25 11.44 46.78 -18.19
CA TYR A 25 10.60 46.45 -19.35
C TYR A 25 10.84 45.02 -19.86
N PRO A 26 10.44 43.98 -19.10
CA PRO A 26 10.66 42.58 -19.46
C PRO A 26 9.94 42.16 -20.76
N ASP A 27 8.77 42.75 -21.05
CA ASP A 27 8.02 42.51 -22.28
C ASP A 27 8.80 42.88 -23.55
N ALA A 28 9.74 43.84 -23.43
CA ALA A 28 10.60 44.23 -24.54
C ALA A 28 11.55 43.08 -24.94
N ILE A 29 12.03 42.29 -23.97
CA ILE A 29 12.85 41.09 -24.24
C ILE A 29 12.02 40.01 -24.91
N GLU A 30 10.78 39.77 -24.48
CA GLU A 30 9.93 38.74 -25.08
C GLU A 30 9.61 39.04 -26.55
N SER A 31 9.54 40.33 -26.90
CA SER A 31 9.35 40.78 -28.30
C SER A 31 10.62 40.75 -29.15
N LEU A 32 11.81 40.64 -28.52
CA LEU A 32 13.10 40.58 -29.20
C LEU A 32 13.46 39.12 -29.47
N GLU A 33 13.35 38.71 -30.73
CA GLU A 33 13.81 37.39 -31.17
C GLU A 33 15.34 37.38 -31.28
N ILE A 34 16.03 37.28 -30.14
CA ILE A 34 17.50 37.25 -30.08
C ILE A 34 17.97 35.85 -30.48
N LYS A 35 18.36 35.70 -31.73
CA LYS A 35 19.13 34.54 -32.18
C LYS A 35 20.57 34.70 -31.67
N HIS A 36 20.97 33.88 -30.70
CA HIS A 36 22.37 33.80 -30.30
C HIS A 36 23.23 33.41 -31.53
N GLU A 37 24.31 34.13 -31.80
CA GLU A 37 25.30 33.81 -32.85
C GLU A 37 26.17 32.59 -32.51
N SER A 38 25.58 31.52 -31.95
CA SER A 38 26.25 30.25 -31.66
C SER A 38 25.73 29.10 -32.53
N GLY A 39 25.39 29.35 -33.80
CA GLY A 39 25.13 28.29 -34.80
C GLY A 39 24.16 27.17 -34.35
N GLU A 40 24.43 25.93 -34.78
CA GLU A 40 23.70 24.69 -34.39
C GLU A 40 23.88 24.28 -32.90
N ALA A 41 24.62 25.04 -32.09
CA ALA A 41 24.90 24.67 -30.71
C ALA A 41 23.85 25.24 -29.74
N VAL A 42 23.05 24.34 -29.16
CA VAL A 42 22.11 24.62 -28.07
C VAL A 42 22.84 25.32 -26.92
N SER A 43 22.32 26.47 -26.46
CA SER A 43 22.94 27.25 -25.38
C SER A 43 23.01 26.43 -24.09
N PHE A 44 24.16 26.46 -23.41
CA PHE A 44 24.37 25.75 -22.14
C PHE A 44 23.34 26.16 -21.08
N ILE A 45 22.85 27.40 -21.13
CA ILE A 45 21.81 27.93 -20.26
C ILE A 45 20.45 27.29 -20.58
N GLU A 46 20.10 27.14 -21.87
CA GLU A 46 18.88 26.46 -22.28
C GLU A 46 18.90 24.98 -21.87
N LYS A 47 20.05 24.31 -22.06
CA LYS A 47 20.26 22.93 -21.60
C LYS A 47 20.15 22.83 -20.07
N GLN A 48 20.71 23.78 -19.31
CA GLN A 48 20.56 23.84 -17.86
C GLN A 48 19.12 24.06 -17.42
N VAL A 49 18.39 24.98 -18.04
CA VAL A 49 16.97 25.25 -17.71
C VAL A 49 16.11 24.02 -18.01
N GLN A 50 16.37 23.31 -19.12
CA GLN A 50 15.70 22.06 -19.43
C GLN A 50 15.99 20.97 -18.38
N LEU A 51 17.25 20.82 -17.96
CA LEU A 51 17.64 19.86 -16.91
C LEU A 51 17.01 20.20 -15.55
N ILE A 52 16.93 21.47 -15.19
CA ILE A 52 16.29 21.92 -13.94
C ILE A 52 14.78 21.66 -14.00
N LYS A 53 14.11 21.98 -15.11
CA LYS A 53 12.69 21.69 -15.31
C LYS A 53 12.40 20.18 -15.23
N ALA A 54 13.25 19.36 -15.85
CA ALA A 54 13.14 17.90 -15.78
C ALA A 54 13.30 17.39 -14.33
N LYS A 55 14.32 17.85 -13.60
CA LYS A 55 14.50 17.51 -12.17
C LYS A 55 13.36 17.97 -11.28
N ASN A 56 12.82 19.16 -11.51
CA ASN A 56 11.67 19.68 -10.76
C ASN A 56 10.41 18.85 -11.00
N LEU A 57 10.17 18.44 -12.25
CA LEU A 57 9.07 17.53 -12.59
C LEU A 57 9.25 16.18 -11.90
N GLU A 58 10.44 15.58 -12.00
CA GLU A 58 10.76 14.32 -11.32
C GLU A 58 10.54 14.40 -9.81
N THR A 59 11.05 15.46 -9.17
CA THR A 59 10.90 15.69 -7.72
C THR A 59 9.44 15.89 -7.34
N SER A 60 8.68 16.64 -8.13
CA SER A 60 7.26 16.88 -7.90
C SER A 60 6.44 15.60 -8.04
N THR A 61 6.79 14.73 -9.00
CA THR A 61 6.16 13.42 -9.16
C THR A 61 6.44 12.53 -7.96
N LYS A 62 7.69 12.43 -7.50
CA LYS A 62 8.05 11.66 -6.30
C LYS A 62 7.35 12.18 -5.03
N LEU A 63 7.24 13.50 -4.87
CA LEU A 63 6.51 14.10 -3.75
C LEU A 63 5.02 13.74 -3.79
N LYS A 64 4.40 13.76 -4.98
CA LYS A 64 3.01 13.32 -5.14
C LYS A 64 2.84 11.85 -4.77
N GLU A 65 3.76 10.98 -5.19
CA GLU A 65 3.78 9.56 -4.79
C GLU A 65 3.86 9.41 -3.26
N PHE A 66 4.75 10.15 -2.58
CA PHE A 66 4.82 10.12 -1.12
C PHE A 66 3.53 10.60 -0.44
N ILE A 67 2.90 11.65 -0.96
CA ILE A 67 1.62 12.14 -0.42
C ILE A 67 0.51 11.10 -0.62
N ILE A 68 0.46 10.43 -1.78
CA ILE A 68 -0.50 9.35 -2.04
C ILE A 68 -0.28 8.20 -1.05
N ASN A 69 0.96 7.72 -0.93
CA ASN A 69 1.32 6.64 -0.01
C ASN A 69 1.01 7.01 1.46
N ALA A 70 1.25 8.25 1.87
CA ALA A 70 0.92 8.74 3.20
C ALA A 70 -0.59 8.70 3.48
N LYS A 71 -1.40 9.12 2.51
CA LYS A 71 -2.87 9.05 2.62
C LYS A 71 -3.37 7.61 2.66
N GLU A 72 -2.82 6.73 1.84
CA GLU A 72 -3.17 5.31 1.86
C GLU A 72 -2.83 4.66 3.21
N ASN A 73 -1.67 4.99 3.77
CA ASN A 73 -1.26 4.53 5.10
C ASN A 73 -2.17 5.07 6.21
N GLU A 74 -2.58 6.34 6.13
CA GLU A 74 -3.53 6.93 7.09
C GLU A 74 -4.89 6.22 7.02
N ILE A 75 -5.40 5.98 5.81
CA ILE A 75 -6.65 5.25 5.60
C ILE A 75 -6.53 3.81 6.14
N LEU A 76 -5.43 3.13 5.87
CA LEU A 76 -5.17 1.79 6.40
C LEU A 76 -5.15 1.81 7.93
N PHE A 77 -4.44 2.75 8.55
CA PHE A 77 -4.40 2.90 10.00
C PHE A 77 -5.79 3.10 10.60
N LEU A 78 -6.63 3.95 10.01
CA LEU A 78 -8.01 4.16 10.46
C LEU A 78 -8.87 2.90 10.35
N LYS A 79 -8.70 2.13 9.27
CA LYS A 79 -9.38 0.82 9.10
C LYS A 79 -8.94 -0.17 10.17
N ILE A 80 -7.63 -0.27 10.44
CA ILE A 80 -7.10 -1.15 11.48
C ILE A 80 -7.61 -0.75 12.86
N LYS A 81 -7.63 0.56 13.18
CA LYS A 81 -8.22 1.08 14.41
C LYS A 81 -9.69 0.66 14.57
N LYS A 82 -10.48 0.74 13.49
CA LYS A 82 -11.89 0.29 13.48
C LYS A 82 -12.00 -1.21 13.71
N LEU A 83 -11.16 -2.02 13.06
CA LEU A 83 -11.12 -3.48 13.25
C LEU A 83 -10.82 -3.87 14.70
N ILE A 84 -9.82 -3.24 15.31
CA ILE A 84 -9.46 -3.48 16.72
C ILE A 84 -10.66 -3.20 17.64
N GLY A 85 -11.37 -2.10 17.40
CA GLY A 85 -12.59 -1.79 18.15
C GLY A 85 -13.67 -2.87 18.01
N ILE A 86 -13.84 -3.44 16.82
CA ILE A 86 -14.77 -4.56 16.57
C ILE A 86 -14.32 -5.82 17.33
N ILE A 87 -13.03 -6.15 17.27
CA ILE A 87 -12.46 -7.31 17.95
C ILE A 87 -12.67 -7.22 19.46
N LEU A 88 -12.28 -6.09 20.07
CA LEU A 88 -12.33 -5.91 21.52
C LEU A 88 -13.77 -5.86 22.09
N ASN A 89 -14.73 -5.39 21.29
CA ASN A 89 -16.14 -5.32 21.68
C ASN A 89 -16.92 -6.62 21.39
N SER A 90 -16.27 -7.64 20.83
CA SER A 90 -16.94 -8.92 20.56
C SER A 90 -17.07 -9.75 21.83
N GLU A 91 -18.32 -10.04 22.21
CA GLU A 91 -18.67 -10.81 23.42
C GLU A 91 -18.76 -12.33 23.18
N ASP A 92 -18.76 -12.74 21.91
CA ASP A 92 -18.95 -14.13 21.49
C ASP A 92 -17.92 -14.48 20.42
N LEU A 93 -17.40 -15.72 20.49
CA LEU A 93 -16.35 -16.19 19.60
C LEU A 93 -16.82 -16.23 18.13
N GLU A 94 -18.03 -16.72 17.86
CA GLU A 94 -18.54 -16.79 16.49
C GLU A 94 -18.75 -15.39 15.90
N ARG A 95 -19.24 -14.44 16.72
CA ARG A 95 -19.34 -13.03 16.34
C ARG A 95 -17.98 -12.43 16.06
N LEU A 96 -16.98 -12.66 16.92
CA LEU A 96 -15.62 -12.19 16.73
C LEU A 96 -15.06 -12.64 15.38
N LEU A 97 -15.16 -13.94 15.08
CA LEU A 97 -14.64 -14.53 13.84
C LEU A 97 -15.37 -13.98 12.62
N THR A 98 -16.70 -13.99 12.64
CA THR A 98 -17.52 -13.55 11.52
C THR A 98 -17.36 -12.05 11.25
N SER A 99 -17.29 -11.22 12.30
CA SER A 99 -17.06 -9.79 12.15
C SER A 99 -15.65 -9.48 11.64
N THR A 100 -14.64 -10.22 12.09
CA THR A 100 -13.26 -10.08 11.61
C THR A 100 -13.16 -10.46 10.13
N GLU A 101 -13.69 -11.62 9.74
CA GLU A 101 -13.72 -12.07 8.33
C GLU A 101 -14.43 -11.06 7.43
N ASN A 102 -15.62 -10.61 7.83
CA ASN A 102 -16.37 -9.62 7.08
C ASN A 102 -15.63 -8.28 6.94
N PHE A 103 -14.85 -7.89 7.94
CA PHE A 103 -14.07 -6.66 7.88
C PHE A 103 -12.92 -6.77 6.87
N PHE A 104 -12.21 -7.91 6.87
CA PHE A 104 -11.18 -8.16 5.85
C PHE A 104 -11.76 -8.15 4.44
N GLU A 105 -12.93 -8.76 4.24
CA GLU A 105 -13.59 -8.83 2.93
C GLU A 105 -14.13 -7.47 2.46
N LYS A 106 -14.84 -6.74 3.33
CA LYS A 106 -15.55 -5.52 2.93
C LYS A 106 -14.72 -4.24 3.02
N GLU A 107 -13.84 -4.13 4.02
CA GLU A 107 -13.15 -2.86 4.34
C GLU A 107 -11.68 -2.90 3.94
N LEU A 108 -11.00 -4.03 4.11
CA LEU A 108 -9.60 -4.21 3.68
C LEU A 108 -9.47 -4.75 2.25
N GLY A 109 -10.59 -5.15 1.64
CA GLY A 109 -10.66 -5.53 0.23
C GLY A 109 -10.06 -6.89 -0.10
N SER A 110 -9.90 -7.80 0.88
CA SER A 110 -9.55 -9.20 0.62
C SER A 110 -10.70 -9.90 -0.11
N GLU A 111 -10.42 -10.77 -1.08
CA GLU A 111 -11.50 -11.48 -1.80
C GLU A 111 -12.18 -12.52 -0.92
N LYS A 112 -11.38 -13.22 -0.11
CA LYS A 112 -11.88 -14.16 0.88
C LYS A 112 -11.03 -14.10 2.14
N CYS A 113 -11.67 -14.10 3.30
CA CYS A 113 -11.00 -14.24 4.59
C CYS A 113 -11.62 -15.41 5.35
N LYS A 114 -10.77 -16.29 5.89
CA LYS A 114 -11.20 -17.38 6.76
C LYS A 114 -10.29 -17.56 7.95
N ILE A 115 -10.88 -17.92 9.08
CA ILE A 115 -10.17 -18.28 10.32
C ILE A 115 -10.46 -19.74 10.63
N PHE A 116 -9.38 -20.50 10.87
CA PHE A 116 -9.43 -21.92 11.19
C PHE A 116 -8.71 -22.22 12.49
N PHE A 117 -9.26 -23.14 13.27
CA PHE A 117 -8.65 -23.69 14.48
C PHE A 117 -8.19 -25.12 14.27
N PHE A 118 -7.07 -25.47 14.87
CA PHE A 118 -6.47 -26.79 14.84
C PHE A 118 -6.79 -27.54 16.14
N THR A 119 -7.92 -28.24 16.16
CA THR A 119 -8.42 -28.99 17.33
C THR A 119 -9.12 -30.27 16.88
N GLN A 120 -9.10 -31.30 17.73
CA GLN A 120 -9.79 -32.58 17.49
C GLN A 120 -11.26 -32.53 17.91
N ASP A 121 -11.57 -31.74 18.94
CA ASP A 121 -12.92 -31.61 19.47
C ASP A 121 -13.56 -30.30 19.03
N ASP A 122 -14.89 -30.33 18.91
CA ASP A 122 -15.78 -29.17 18.71
C ASP A 122 -15.89 -28.31 19.99
N LEU A 123 -14.79 -28.24 20.75
CA LEU A 123 -14.64 -27.63 22.08
C LEU A 123 -15.21 -26.21 22.15
N PHE A 124 -15.25 -25.51 21.02
CA PHE A 124 -15.55 -24.08 20.97
C PHE A 124 -16.97 -23.74 20.48
N LYS A 125 -17.82 -24.74 20.15
CA LYS A 125 -19.16 -24.52 19.53
C LYS A 125 -19.12 -23.47 18.40
N VAL A 126 -18.05 -23.50 17.62
CA VAL A 126 -17.91 -22.64 16.44
C VAL A 126 -18.62 -23.30 15.26
N SER A 127 -19.08 -22.49 14.30
CA SER A 127 -19.81 -23.02 13.14
C SER A 127 -19.03 -24.10 12.40
N ASP A 128 -19.75 -25.10 11.87
CA ASP A 128 -19.22 -26.15 11.01
C ASP A 128 -18.30 -25.58 9.92
N GLY A 129 -17.12 -26.18 9.76
CA GLY A 129 -16.13 -25.78 8.75
C GLY A 129 -15.12 -24.72 9.21
N ARG A 130 -15.01 -24.43 10.51
CA ARG A 130 -13.95 -23.59 11.11
C ARG A 130 -12.85 -24.40 11.83
N VAL A 131 -12.99 -25.72 11.89
CA VAL A 131 -12.06 -26.62 12.56
C VAL A 131 -11.36 -27.52 11.54
N ILE A 132 -10.04 -27.61 11.65
CA ILE A 132 -9.21 -28.54 10.89
C ILE A 132 -8.51 -29.46 11.90
N GLN A 133 -8.61 -30.77 11.69
CA GLN A 133 -7.94 -31.73 12.56
C GLN A 133 -6.41 -31.53 12.55
N PRO A 134 -5.73 -31.55 13.71
CA PRO A 134 -4.27 -31.37 13.78
C PRO A 134 -3.46 -32.32 12.89
N GLU A 135 -3.95 -33.53 12.66
CA GLU A 135 -3.35 -34.55 11.80
C GLU A 135 -3.30 -34.12 10.33
N ILE A 136 -4.29 -33.33 9.90
CA ILE A 136 -4.38 -32.76 8.55
C ILE A 136 -3.61 -31.43 8.48
N ALA A 137 -3.74 -30.59 9.51
CA ALA A 137 -3.13 -29.27 9.55
C ALA A 137 -1.60 -29.32 9.62
N THR A 138 -1.04 -30.21 10.44
CA THR A 138 0.41 -30.31 10.67
C THR A 138 1.21 -30.53 9.38
N PRO A 139 0.94 -31.54 8.54
CA PRO A 139 1.72 -31.75 7.32
C PRO A 139 1.56 -30.61 6.29
N VAL A 140 0.42 -29.91 6.29
CA VAL A 140 0.12 -28.85 5.34
C VAL A 140 0.76 -27.52 5.74
N PHE A 141 0.64 -27.12 7.00
CA PHE A 141 1.03 -25.79 7.47
C PHE A 141 2.39 -25.75 8.19
N SER A 142 2.91 -26.88 8.67
CA SER A 142 4.22 -26.90 9.36
C SER A 142 5.37 -26.43 8.48
N SER A 143 5.33 -26.73 7.17
CA SER A 143 6.32 -26.30 6.19
C SER A 143 6.27 -24.78 5.94
N ILE A 144 5.08 -24.20 5.99
CA ILE A 144 4.80 -22.78 5.74
C ILE A 144 5.32 -21.91 6.89
N PHE A 145 5.13 -22.37 8.13
CA PHE A 145 5.49 -21.60 9.33
C PHE A 145 6.89 -21.90 9.89
N LYS A 146 7.77 -22.61 9.16
CA LYS A 146 9.14 -22.89 9.64
C LYS A 146 9.97 -21.62 9.88
N THR A 147 9.72 -20.58 9.10
CA THR A 147 10.62 -19.42 9.02
C THR A 147 9.96 -18.11 9.46
N LYS A 148 8.63 -17.97 9.26
CA LYS A 148 7.86 -16.76 9.58
C LYS A 148 6.45 -17.15 10.02
N ASN A 149 5.85 -16.36 10.93
CA ASN A 149 4.46 -16.54 11.37
C ASN A 149 3.44 -16.09 10.31
N ILE A 150 3.86 -15.27 9.35
CA ILE A 150 3.06 -14.80 8.23
C ILE A 150 3.75 -15.20 6.94
N TYR A 151 3.03 -15.91 6.09
CA TYR A 151 3.42 -16.24 4.73
C TYR A 151 2.60 -15.41 3.76
N LEU A 152 3.27 -14.75 2.81
CA LEU A 152 2.65 -14.03 1.69
C LEU A 152 3.20 -14.64 0.39
N GLY A 153 2.31 -15.02 -0.51
CA GLY A 153 2.71 -15.47 -1.85
C GLY A 153 1.74 -16.47 -2.47
N GLY A 154 2.27 -17.29 -3.38
CA GLY A 154 1.48 -18.28 -4.11
C GLY A 154 0.86 -19.34 -3.20
N ILE A 155 -0.42 -19.65 -3.40
CA ILE A 155 -1.12 -20.69 -2.65
C ILE A 155 -1.01 -22.03 -3.36
N SER A 156 -0.70 -23.11 -2.63
CA SER A 156 -0.74 -24.46 -3.20
C SER A 156 -2.19 -24.95 -3.33
N ASN A 157 -2.47 -25.76 -4.36
CA ASN A 157 -3.81 -26.35 -4.57
C ASN A 157 -4.33 -27.13 -3.37
N ASN A 158 -3.43 -27.77 -2.60
CA ASN A 158 -3.80 -28.50 -1.40
C ASN A 158 -4.31 -27.56 -0.30
N VAL A 159 -3.55 -26.48 0.00
CA VAL A 159 -3.96 -25.44 0.96
C VAL A 159 -5.25 -24.77 0.49
N ALA A 160 -5.33 -24.36 -0.77
CA ALA A 160 -6.52 -23.70 -1.32
C ALA A 160 -7.77 -24.57 -1.22
N SER A 161 -7.64 -25.87 -1.52
CA SER A 161 -8.76 -26.82 -1.43
C SER A 161 -9.19 -27.06 0.01
N LEU A 162 -8.23 -27.14 0.95
CA LEU A 162 -8.49 -27.35 2.37
C LEU A 162 -9.19 -26.13 3.01
N THR A 163 -8.82 -24.91 2.62
CA THR A 163 -9.33 -23.68 3.27
C THR A 163 -10.49 -23.01 2.53
N PHE A 164 -10.49 -23.02 1.20
CA PHE A 164 -11.49 -22.32 0.38
C PHE A 164 -12.33 -23.25 -0.49
N GLY A 165 -11.99 -24.54 -0.54
CA GLY A 165 -12.60 -25.52 -1.42
C GLY A 165 -11.96 -25.53 -2.82
N ALA A 166 -12.02 -26.69 -3.48
CA ALA A 166 -11.33 -26.95 -4.74
C ALA A 166 -11.72 -26.04 -5.93
N LYS A 167 -12.85 -25.31 -5.82
CA LYS A 167 -13.36 -24.42 -6.89
C LYS A 167 -13.00 -22.95 -6.70
N ALA A 168 -12.25 -22.59 -5.66
CA ALA A 168 -12.01 -21.18 -5.33
C ALA A 168 -11.12 -20.45 -6.34
N GLY A 169 -10.20 -21.13 -7.03
CA GLY A 169 -9.38 -20.54 -8.09
C GLY A 169 -8.37 -19.48 -7.62
N PHE A 170 -8.12 -19.38 -6.31
CA PHE A 170 -7.16 -18.43 -5.76
C PHE A 170 -5.73 -18.79 -6.12
N GLN A 171 -4.95 -17.76 -6.49
CA GLN A 171 -3.55 -17.91 -6.92
C GLN A 171 -2.58 -17.45 -5.83
N GLU A 172 -2.98 -16.46 -5.03
CA GLU A 172 -2.17 -15.92 -3.94
C GLU A 172 -2.92 -15.98 -2.62
N SER A 173 -2.16 -16.10 -1.53
CA SER A 173 -2.69 -16.01 -0.19
C SER A 173 -1.73 -15.36 0.80
N ALA A 174 -2.35 -14.76 1.82
CA ALA A 174 -1.69 -14.44 3.07
C ALA A 174 -2.12 -15.47 4.11
N ILE A 175 -1.17 -16.28 4.61
CA ILE A 175 -1.42 -17.31 5.62
C ILE A 175 -0.74 -16.86 6.91
N CYS A 176 -1.55 -16.61 7.93
CA CYS A 176 -1.13 -16.03 9.19
C CYS A 176 -1.39 -17.01 10.33
N LYS A 177 -0.36 -17.35 11.10
CA LYS A 177 -0.50 -18.14 12.32
C LYS A 177 -1.11 -17.28 13.43
N LEU A 178 -2.09 -17.83 14.17
CA LEU A 178 -2.61 -17.20 15.38
C LEU A 178 -1.60 -17.36 16.53
N ASN A 179 -1.52 -16.34 17.39
CA ASN A 179 -0.63 -16.28 18.55
C ASN A 179 -1.36 -16.67 19.86
N SER A 180 -2.46 -17.42 19.73
CA SER A 180 -3.27 -17.88 20.87
C SER A 180 -2.50 -18.92 21.69
N LYS A 181 -2.64 -18.85 23.02
CA LYS A 181 -2.04 -19.83 23.94
C LYS A 181 -2.92 -21.06 24.13
N GLU A 182 -4.23 -20.88 24.00
CA GLU A 182 -5.22 -21.93 24.26
C GLU A 182 -5.47 -22.79 23.02
N VAL A 183 -5.40 -22.21 21.81
CA VAL A 183 -5.73 -22.92 20.57
C VAL A 183 -4.79 -22.55 19.42
N ALA A 184 -4.27 -23.57 18.75
CA ALA A 184 -3.53 -23.37 17.51
C ALA A 184 -4.52 -23.04 16.37
N GLY A 185 -4.15 -22.13 15.48
CA GLY A 185 -5.01 -21.81 14.34
C GLY A 185 -4.35 -20.86 13.36
N ILE A 186 -5.08 -20.54 12.30
CA ILE A 186 -4.64 -19.65 11.23
C ILE A 186 -5.75 -18.68 10.81
N LEU A 187 -5.32 -17.50 10.37
CA LEU A 187 -6.10 -16.59 9.54
C LEU A 187 -5.54 -16.67 8.12
N ILE A 188 -6.40 -16.95 7.14
CA ILE A 188 -6.01 -17.06 5.73
C ILE A 188 -6.82 -16.10 4.87
N LEU A 189 -6.11 -15.34 4.05
CA LEU A 189 -6.67 -14.45 3.04
C LEU A 189 -6.40 -15.03 1.66
N GLY A 190 -7.44 -15.16 0.84
CA GLY A 190 -7.34 -15.62 -0.55
C GLY A 190 -7.49 -14.47 -1.54
N SER A 191 -6.77 -14.54 -2.66
CA SER A 191 -6.97 -13.66 -3.80
C SER A 191 -6.75 -14.37 -5.13
N SER A 192 -7.59 -14.04 -6.10
CA SER A 192 -7.47 -14.46 -7.50
C SER A 192 -6.55 -13.54 -8.29
N SER A 193 -6.26 -12.35 -7.73
CA SER A 193 -5.38 -11.33 -8.32
C SER A 193 -3.91 -11.68 -8.06
N GLN A 194 -3.08 -11.57 -9.10
CA GLN A 194 -1.63 -11.64 -8.96
C GLN A 194 -1.11 -10.32 -8.37
N GLN A 195 -0.05 -10.40 -7.55
CA GLN A 195 0.62 -9.29 -6.87
C GLN A 195 -0.16 -8.63 -5.73
N LYS A 196 -1.20 -9.27 -5.20
CA LYS A 196 -1.91 -8.73 -4.04
C LYS A 196 -1.15 -8.99 -2.75
N TYR A 197 -0.57 -10.18 -2.61
CA TYR A 197 0.17 -10.61 -1.42
C TYR A 197 1.62 -10.92 -1.81
N THR A 198 2.43 -9.88 -1.91
CA THR A 198 3.84 -10.03 -2.31
C THR A 198 4.74 -10.28 -1.08
N PRO A 199 5.81 -11.09 -1.21
CA PRO A 199 6.70 -11.40 -0.08
C PRO A 199 7.39 -10.18 0.56
N ASP A 200 7.55 -9.09 -0.20
CA ASP A 200 8.20 -7.84 0.24
C ASP A 200 7.24 -6.86 0.94
N GLN A 201 5.93 -7.15 0.97
CA GLN A 201 4.96 -6.30 1.68
C GLN A 201 5.23 -6.30 3.18
N ASP A 202 5.00 -5.14 3.80
CA ASP A 202 5.04 -5.01 5.25
C ASP A 202 3.89 -5.79 5.88
N THR A 203 4.21 -6.55 6.92
CA THR A 203 3.27 -7.39 7.67
C THR A 203 3.00 -6.84 9.07
N LEU A 204 3.52 -5.66 9.41
CA LEU A 204 3.38 -5.06 10.74
C LEU A 204 1.92 -4.98 11.20
N PHE A 205 1.03 -4.51 10.31
CA PHE A 205 -0.40 -4.40 10.65
C PHE A 205 -1.06 -5.77 10.83
N LEU A 206 -0.71 -6.77 10.02
CA LEU A 206 -1.22 -8.13 10.16
C LEU A 206 -0.77 -8.73 11.49
N ASN A 207 0.50 -8.57 11.85
CA ASN A 207 1.01 -9.02 13.15
C ASN A 207 0.22 -8.38 14.30
N PHE A 208 0.02 -7.07 14.24
CA PHE A 208 -0.75 -6.35 15.27
C PHE A 208 -2.19 -6.87 15.38
N VAL A 209 -2.89 -7.05 14.25
CA VAL A 209 -4.25 -7.60 14.24
C VAL A 209 -4.27 -9.03 14.80
N LEU A 210 -3.30 -9.87 14.44
CA LEU A 210 -3.20 -11.25 14.92
C LEU A 210 -2.97 -11.30 16.43
N GLU A 211 -2.13 -10.44 16.99
CA GLU A 211 -1.89 -10.36 18.43
C GLU A 211 -3.18 -10.01 19.18
N VAL A 212 -3.88 -8.96 18.75
CA VAL A 212 -5.13 -8.54 19.40
C VAL A 212 -6.24 -9.58 19.23
N LEU A 213 -6.39 -10.12 18.02
CA LEU A 213 -7.36 -11.17 17.72
C LEU A 213 -7.10 -12.41 18.58
N SER A 214 -5.85 -12.86 18.66
CA SER A 214 -5.48 -14.04 19.43
C SER A 214 -5.73 -13.85 20.93
N HIS A 215 -5.41 -12.67 21.47
CA HIS A 215 -5.70 -12.35 22.87
C HIS A 215 -7.20 -12.36 23.17
N GLN A 216 -8.03 -11.81 22.28
CA GLN A 216 -9.47 -11.83 22.45
C GLN A 216 -10.04 -13.25 22.32
N ILE A 217 -9.49 -14.07 21.42
CA ILE A 217 -9.84 -15.49 21.29
C ILE A 217 -9.55 -16.22 22.60
N ASP A 218 -8.34 -16.10 23.16
CA ASP A 218 -7.95 -16.72 24.43
C ASP A 218 -8.93 -16.34 25.55
N LYS A 219 -9.22 -15.04 25.69
CA LYS A 219 -10.16 -14.54 26.70
C LYS A 219 -11.57 -15.12 26.55
N LEU A 220 -12.10 -15.23 25.33
CA LEU A 220 -13.44 -15.76 25.09
C LEU A 220 -13.52 -17.28 25.26
N ILE A 221 -12.40 -17.97 25.08
CA ILE A 221 -12.26 -19.40 25.34
C ILE A 221 -12.18 -19.67 26.85
N GLU A 222 -11.33 -18.93 27.59
CA GLU A 222 -11.18 -19.07 29.04
C GLU A 222 -12.50 -18.84 29.79
N VAL A 223 -13.30 -17.86 29.38
CA VAL A 223 -14.60 -17.56 30.03
C VAL A 223 -15.64 -18.69 29.84
N ARG A 224 -15.41 -19.60 28.89
CA ARG A 224 -16.32 -20.72 28.58
C ARG A 224 -15.93 -22.05 29.23
N ASN A 225 -14.71 -22.17 29.74
CA ASN A 225 -14.20 -23.34 30.47
C ASN A 225 -14.39 -23.16 31.98
#